data_AF-A0A926WM15-F1
#
_entry.id   AF-A0A926WM15-F1
#
_cell.length_a   1.000
_cell.length_b   1.000
_cell.length_c   1.000
_cell.angle_alpha   90.00
_cell.angle_beta   90.00
_cell.angle_gamma   90.00
#
_symmetry.space_group_name_H-M   'P 1'
#
loop_
_entity.id
_entity.type
_entity.pdbx_description
1 polymer ?
#
loop_
_entity_poly.entity_id
_entity_poly.type
_entity_poly.pdbx_seq_one_letter_code
_entity_poly.pdbx_strand_id
1 'polypeptide(L)'
;MAFFSKNEQLENLGNGILEATWSAYGTLARNQIALTWIVYDPPVLVNTGGALTPNAFWNHPVRGFSYRGLERIYPASIVKLFYLVAVNEWLDKGMLQTSKELERALGDMMIDSSNDATSLVVDILSGTTSGPELPAGPFETWKYQRQIVNRYYQSLGWEEMETINVCQKTWGDGPYGRERAFYGEMLDNRNMLSTNATARLLHSIVGGVAVSSVRSQSMMALLKRSVNLDELPKDVEEDQVAGFLGGGLPENSQIWSKAGWTSQVRHDAAYIEIPDQRPYLLIVFTEGKAQAKSREILPFISKKVADAIATL
;
A
#
# COMPACT_ATOMS: atom_id res chain seq x y z
N MET A 1 3.19 -0.40 -19.63
CA MET A 1 1.99 -1.25 -19.61
C MET A 1 1.84 -1.83 -18.22
N ALA A 2 0.60 -1.93 -17.72
CA ALA A 2 0.36 -2.56 -16.42
C ALA A 2 0.70 -4.06 -16.48
N PHE A 3 1.17 -4.63 -15.36
CA PHE A 3 1.58 -6.03 -15.27
C PHE A 3 0.45 -7.06 -15.37
N PHE A 4 -0.80 -6.60 -15.37
CA PHE A 4 -1.99 -7.43 -15.49
C PHE A 4 -2.64 -7.24 -16.85
N SER A 5 -3.33 -8.29 -17.32
CA SER A 5 -4.08 -8.27 -18.56
C SER A 5 -5.43 -7.59 -18.35
N LYS A 6 -5.82 -6.71 -19.29
CA LYS A 6 -7.17 -6.15 -19.31
C LYS A 6 -8.18 -7.24 -19.60
N ASN A 7 -9.36 -7.14 -19.01
CA ASN A 7 -10.46 -8.08 -19.21
C ASN A 7 -11.77 -7.31 -19.33
N GLU A 8 -12.52 -7.55 -20.41
CA GLU A 8 -13.74 -6.79 -20.72
C GLU A 8 -14.81 -6.90 -19.63
N GLN A 9 -14.96 -8.07 -19.02
CA GLN A 9 -15.90 -8.26 -17.90
C GLN A 9 -15.49 -7.43 -16.68
N LEU A 10 -14.19 -7.42 -16.32
CA LEU A 10 -13.69 -6.59 -15.21
C LEU A 10 -13.76 -5.09 -15.52
N GLU A 11 -13.55 -4.70 -16.78
CA GLU A 11 -13.73 -3.30 -17.22
C GLU A 11 -15.18 -2.87 -17.05
N ASN A 12 -16.15 -3.67 -17.51
CA ASN A 12 -17.57 -3.35 -17.36
C ASN A 12 -18.00 -3.29 -15.89
N LEU A 13 -17.60 -4.27 -15.08
CA LEU A 13 -17.88 -4.29 -13.65
C LEU A 13 -17.22 -3.11 -12.92
N GLY A 14 -15.92 -2.89 -13.16
CA GLY A 14 -15.15 -1.81 -12.53
C GLY A 14 -15.71 -0.42 -12.85
N ASN A 15 -16.05 -0.16 -14.11
CA ASN A 15 -16.71 1.09 -14.51
C ASN A 15 -18.10 1.23 -13.88
N GLY A 16 -18.89 0.16 -13.82
CA GLY A 16 -20.19 0.16 -13.14
C GLY A 16 -20.08 0.50 -11.64
N ILE A 17 -19.05 -0.03 -10.95
CA ILE A 17 -18.76 0.26 -9.54
C ILE A 17 -18.40 1.74 -9.36
N LEU A 18 -17.58 2.31 -10.24
CA LEU A 18 -17.23 3.73 -10.19
C LEU A 18 -18.44 4.63 -10.40
N GLU A 19 -19.29 4.34 -11.40
CA GLU A 19 -20.52 5.09 -11.64
C GLU A 19 -21.50 4.99 -10.45
N ALA A 20 -21.65 3.80 -9.86
CA ALA A 20 -22.44 3.64 -8.63
C ALA A 20 -21.85 4.44 -7.46
N THR A 21 -20.53 4.53 -7.35
CA THR A 21 -19.84 5.30 -6.31
C THR A 21 -20.10 6.80 -6.49
N TRP A 22 -19.95 7.34 -7.71
CA TRP A 22 -20.25 8.75 -7.96
C TRP A 22 -21.73 9.09 -7.79
N SER A 23 -22.62 8.16 -8.12
CA SER A 23 -24.05 8.33 -7.88
C SER A 23 -24.40 8.37 -6.39
N ALA A 24 -23.74 7.57 -5.56
CA ALA A 24 -23.95 7.54 -4.11
C ALA A 24 -23.27 8.71 -3.39
N TYR A 25 -22.11 9.15 -3.86
CA TYR A 25 -21.28 10.17 -3.22
C TYR A 25 -21.01 11.34 -4.17
N GLY A 26 -22.03 12.19 -4.37
CA GLY A 26 -21.98 13.30 -5.33
C GLY A 26 -20.89 14.36 -5.07
N THR A 27 -20.25 14.36 -3.90
CA THR A 27 -19.10 15.22 -3.59
C THR A 27 -17.76 14.66 -4.05
N LEU A 28 -17.70 13.37 -4.45
CA LEU A 28 -16.48 12.74 -4.96
C LEU A 28 -16.32 13.06 -6.45
N ALA A 29 -15.36 13.92 -6.79
CA ALA A 29 -15.06 14.19 -8.19
C ALA A 29 -14.35 13.00 -8.85
N ARG A 30 -14.48 12.87 -10.18
CA ARG A 30 -13.84 11.78 -10.96
C ARG A 30 -12.32 11.74 -10.79
N ASN A 31 -11.67 12.89 -10.67
CA ASN A 31 -10.23 13.01 -10.44
C ASN A 31 -9.83 12.90 -8.95
N GLN A 32 -10.76 12.61 -8.04
CA GLN A 32 -10.49 12.41 -6.62
C GLN A 32 -10.47 10.92 -6.23
N ILE A 33 -10.55 10.01 -7.19
CA ILE A 33 -10.43 8.58 -6.96
C ILE A 33 -9.47 7.95 -7.98
N ALA A 34 -8.63 7.04 -7.51
CA ALA A 34 -7.90 6.09 -8.33
C ALA A 34 -8.13 4.68 -7.76
N LEU A 35 -8.20 3.69 -8.64
CA LEU A 35 -8.56 2.32 -8.28
C LEU A 35 -7.77 1.34 -9.13
N THR A 36 -7.24 0.29 -8.51
CA THR A 36 -6.70 -0.89 -9.18
C THR A 36 -7.27 -2.14 -8.55
N TRP A 37 -7.80 -3.05 -9.36
CA TRP A 37 -8.43 -4.31 -8.95
C TRP A 37 -7.83 -5.47 -9.74
N ILE A 38 -7.28 -6.47 -9.05
CA ILE A 38 -6.69 -7.68 -9.64
C ILE A 38 -7.47 -8.90 -9.16
N VAL A 39 -7.84 -9.80 -10.06
CA VAL A 39 -8.56 -11.03 -9.73
C VAL A 39 -7.67 -12.24 -9.98
N TYR A 40 -7.64 -13.17 -9.02
CA TYR A 40 -6.88 -14.42 -9.11
C TYR A 40 -7.80 -15.57 -9.51
N ASP A 41 -7.68 -16.02 -10.76
CA ASP A 41 -8.44 -17.16 -11.27
C ASP A 41 -7.80 -18.50 -10.85
N PRO A 42 -8.59 -19.58 -10.75
CA PRO A 42 -8.05 -20.93 -10.55
C PRO A 42 -7.11 -21.36 -11.70
N PRO A 43 -6.00 -22.06 -11.40
CA PRO A 43 -5.49 -22.35 -10.05
C PRO A 43 -4.97 -21.09 -9.36
N VAL A 44 -5.40 -20.86 -8.12
CA VAL A 44 -4.98 -19.68 -7.34
C VAL A 44 -3.54 -19.89 -6.86
N LEU A 45 -2.64 -19.07 -7.39
CA LEU A 45 -1.19 -19.17 -7.16
C LEU A 45 -0.64 -18.19 -6.11
N VAL A 46 -1.53 -17.43 -5.47
CA VAL A 46 -1.19 -16.48 -4.40
C VAL A 46 -1.52 -17.05 -3.02
N ASN A 47 -0.87 -16.51 -2.00
CA ASN A 47 -1.01 -16.90 -0.60
C ASN A 47 -0.75 -18.40 -0.35
N THR A 48 0.16 -18.99 -1.13
CA THR A 48 0.48 -20.44 -1.12
C THR A 48 1.67 -20.79 -0.21
N GLY A 49 2.07 -19.90 0.70
CA GLY A 49 3.29 -20.07 1.51
C GLY A 49 4.60 -19.91 0.72
N GLY A 50 4.55 -19.42 -0.52
CA GLY A 50 5.71 -19.28 -1.39
C GLY A 50 6.16 -20.59 -2.04
N ALA A 51 5.19 -21.43 -2.44
CA ALA A 51 5.45 -22.71 -3.12
C ALA A 51 5.98 -22.56 -4.55
N LEU A 52 5.91 -21.36 -5.14
CA LEU A 52 6.32 -21.08 -6.52
C LEU A 52 7.68 -20.40 -6.58
N THR A 53 8.41 -20.70 -7.66
CA THR A 53 9.60 -19.92 -8.01
C THR A 53 9.18 -18.54 -8.54
N PRO A 54 10.01 -17.50 -8.37
CA PRO A 54 9.71 -16.17 -8.90
C PRO A 54 9.40 -16.17 -10.41
N ASN A 55 10.14 -16.95 -11.21
CA ASN A 55 9.90 -17.04 -12.65
C ASN A 55 8.54 -17.68 -12.97
N ALA A 56 8.16 -18.74 -12.26
CA ALA A 56 6.86 -19.37 -12.46
C ALA A 56 5.72 -18.41 -12.08
N PHE A 57 5.89 -17.67 -10.98
CA PHE A 57 4.91 -16.69 -10.53
C PHE A 57 4.73 -15.54 -11.53
N TRP A 58 5.83 -14.89 -11.96
CA TRP A 58 5.74 -13.74 -12.85
C TRP A 58 5.30 -14.08 -14.28
N ASN A 59 5.47 -15.33 -14.71
CA ASN A 59 4.96 -15.81 -15.99
C ASN A 59 3.49 -16.24 -15.91
N HIS A 60 2.88 -16.27 -14.72
CA HIS A 60 1.47 -16.55 -14.57
C HIS A 60 0.66 -15.25 -14.76
N PRO A 61 -0.14 -15.13 -15.84
CA PRO A 61 -0.89 -13.92 -16.09
C PRO A 61 -2.01 -13.75 -15.08
N VAL A 62 -2.20 -12.53 -14.60
CA VAL A 62 -3.37 -12.13 -13.82
C VAL A 62 -4.18 -11.12 -14.61
N ARG A 63 -5.50 -11.12 -14.43
CA ARG A 63 -6.38 -10.12 -15.04
C ARG A 63 -6.76 -9.03 -14.03
N GLY A 64 -6.98 -7.84 -14.54
CA GLY A 64 -7.32 -6.71 -13.69
C GLY A 64 -7.99 -5.56 -14.41
N PHE A 65 -8.39 -4.59 -13.61
CA PHE A 65 -8.99 -3.33 -13.99
C PHE A 65 -8.24 -2.19 -13.28
N SER A 66 -8.10 -1.05 -13.93
CA SER A 66 -7.61 0.15 -13.26
C SER A 66 -8.26 1.42 -13.79
N TYR A 67 -8.60 2.31 -12.88
CA TYR A 67 -9.03 3.67 -13.16
C TYR A 67 -8.03 4.65 -12.55
N ARG A 68 -7.43 5.51 -13.40
CA ARG A 68 -6.33 6.41 -13.00
C ARG A 68 -5.18 5.68 -12.30
N GLY A 69 -4.93 4.42 -12.68
CA GLY A 69 -4.01 3.54 -11.99
C GLY A 69 -2.54 3.97 -11.98
N LEU A 70 -2.15 4.88 -12.88
CA LEU A 70 -0.81 5.46 -12.98
C LEU A 70 -0.69 6.85 -12.34
N GLU A 71 -1.79 7.42 -11.87
CA GLU A 71 -1.77 8.75 -11.24
C GLU A 71 -0.87 8.73 -10.01
N ARG A 72 -0.04 9.78 -9.88
CA ARG A 72 0.80 9.98 -8.70
C ARG A 72 -0.02 10.71 -7.63
N ILE A 73 -0.29 10.02 -6.53
CA ILE A 73 -1.08 10.52 -5.41
C ILE A 73 -0.25 10.42 -4.13
N TYR A 74 -0.43 11.38 -3.22
CA TYR A 74 0.20 11.31 -1.90
C TYR A 74 -0.38 10.12 -1.11
N PRO A 75 0.42 9.11 -0.75
CA PRO A 75 -0.09 7.82 -0.31
C PRO A 75 -0.46 7.73 1.17
N ALA A 76 -0.22 8.78 1.96
CA ALA A 76 -0.26 8.69 3.42
C ALA A 76 0.53 7.46 3.92
N SER A 77 -0.06 6.66 4.81
CA SER A 77 0.57 5.47 5.40
C SER A 77 0.67 4.25 4.46
N ILE A 78 0.15 4.30 3.23
CA ILE A 78 0.34 3.20 2.24
C ILE A 78 1.82 3.03 1.89
N VAL A 79 2.62 4.12 1.96
CA VAL A 79 4.08 4.08 1.74
C VAL A 79 4.80 3.11 2.68
N LYS A 80 4.23 2.79 3.83
CA LYS A 80 4.82 1.86 4.82
C LYS A 80 4.94 0.44 4.26
N LEU A 81 4.11 0.06 3.29
CA LEU A 81 4.27 -1.20 2.54
C LEU A 81 5.62 -1.25 1.81
N PHE A 82 6.04 -0.13 1.21
CA PHE A 82 7.29 -0.03 0.47
C PHE A 82 8.50 -0.07 1.40
N TYR A 83 8.41 0.57 2.57
CA TYR A 83 9.44 0.46 3.59
C TYR A 83 9.52 -0.95 4.18
N LEU A 84 8.38 -1.61 4.41
CA LEU A 84 8.33 -2.99 4.90
C LEU A 84 9.07 -3.96 3.96
N VAL A 85 8.83 -3.88 2.65
CA VAL A 85 9.54 -4.72 1.67
C VAL A 85 11.02 -4.39 1.64
N ALA A 86 11.40 -3.11 1.62
CA ALA A 86 12.80 -2.70 1.60
C ALA A 86 13.58 -3.19 2.84
N VAL A 87 12.98 -3.15 4.04
CA VAL A 87 13.61 -3.70 5.26
C VAL A 87 13.83 -5.19 5.13
N ASN A 88 12.81 -5.92 4.65
CA ASN A 88 12.92 -7.36 4.49
C ASN A 88 13.98 -7.75 3.45
N GLU A 89 14.09 -7.01 2.34
CA GLU A 89 15.17 -7.19 1.36
C GLU A 89 16.54 -6.95 2.01
N TRP A 90 16.72 -5.87 2.77
CA TRP A 90 18.01 -5.53 3.38
C TRP A 90 18.42 -6.59 4.41
N LEU A 91 17.46 -7.12 5.16
CA LEU A 91 17.68 -8.24 6.08
C LEU A 91 18.02 -9.54 5.35
N ASP A 92 17.38 -9.82 4.22
CA ASP A 92 17.64 -11.03 3.40
C ASP A 92 19.04 -10.97 2.75
N LYS A 93 19.47 -9.79 2.30
CA LYS A 93 20.81 -9.54 1.75
C LYS A 93 21.91 -9.38 2.81
N GLY A 94 21.58 -9.40 4.11
CA GLY A 94 22.54 -9.16 5.19
C GLY A 94 23.08 -7.73 5.26
N MET A 95 22.42 -6.78 4.59
CA MET A 95 22.73 -5.34 4.67
C MET A 95 22.29 -4.73 6.00
N LEU A 96 21.32 -5.36 6.66
CA LEU A 96 20.87 -5.05 8.02
C LEU A 96 20.90 -6.31 8.88
N GLN A 97 21.08 -6.11 10.18
CA GLN A 97 20.87 -7.16 11.19
C GLN A 97 19.53 -6.93 11.88
N THR A 98 18.86 -8.03 12.24
CA THR A 98 17.63 -7.90 13.03
C THR A 98 17.96 -7.42 14.45
N SER A 99 16.99 -6.77 15.08
CA SER A 99 17.04 -6.44 16.50
C SER A 99 15.61 -6.41 17.04
N LYS A 100 15.46 -6.59 18.36
CA LYS A 100 14.15 -6.47 19.02
C LYS A 100 13.47 -5.14 18.73
N GLU A 101 14.25 -4.08 18.59
CA GLU A 101 13.72 -2.74 18.34
C GLU A 101 13.28 -2.56 16.88
N LEU A 102 14.00 -3.12 15.92
CA LEU A 102 13.55 -3.15 14.53
C LEU A 102 12.27 -3.99 14.38
N GLU A 103 12.20 -5.16 15.04
CA GLU A 103 11.03 -6.02 15.02
C GLU A 103 9.80 -5.32 15.62
N ARG A 104 9.99 -4.65 16.76
CA ARG A 104 8.94 -3.81 17.38
C ARG A 104 8.52 -2.68 16.46
N ALA A 105 9.47 -1.95 15.87
CA ALA A 105 9.17 -0.85 14.95
C ALA A 105 8.42 -1.32 13.70
N LEU A 106 8.74 -2.49 13.15
CA LEU A 106 7.97 -3.07 12.04
C LEU A 106 6.53 -3.42 12.45
N GLY A 107 6.35 -3.98 13.66
CA GLY A 107 5.04 -4.21 14.26
C GLY A 107 4.23 -2.92 14.36
N ASP A 108 4.74 -1.95 15.12
CA ASP A 108 4.08 -0.65 15.37
C ASP A 108 3.83 0.12 14.05
N MET A 109 4.74 0.05 13.07
CA MET A 109 4.60 0.69 11.74
C MET A 109 3.44 0.11 10.93
N MET A 110 3.20 -1.20 11.03
CA MET A 110 2.21 -1.88 10.20
C MET A 110 0.85 -2.03 10.90
N ILE A 111 0.85 -2.41 12.17
CA ILE A 111 -0.34 -2.71 12.98
C ILE A 111 -0.99 -1.41 13.47
N ASP A 112 -0.21 -0.55 14.15
CA ASP A 112 -0.73 0.71 14.73
C ASP A 112 -0.53 1.91 13.81
N SER A 113 0.10 1.68 12.66
CA SER A 113 0.50 2.72 11.72
C SER A 113 1.32 3.86 12.35
N SER A 114 2.20 3.54 13.30
CA SER A 114 3.02 4.53 14.01
C SER A 114 3.95 5.33 13.07
N ASN A 115 3.94 6.65 13.20
CA ASN A 115 4.85 7.55 12.46
C ASN A 115 6.26 7.56 13.05
N ASP A 116 6.38 7.37 14.36
CA ASP A 116 7.68 7.30 15.05
C ASP A 116 8.43 6.02 14.68
N ALA A 117 7.72 4.89 14.68
CA ALA A 117 8.26 3.62 14.22
C ALA A 117 8.68 3.68 12.75
N THR A 118 7.85 4.31 11.90
CA THR A 118 8.18 4.56 10.50
C THR A 118 9.44 5.41 10.38
N SER A 119 9.57 6.46 11.21
CA SER A 119 10.72 7.35 11.21
C SER A 119 12.03 6.61 11.52
N LEU A 120 12.01 5.71 12.50
CA LEU A 120 13.16 4.87 12.82
C LEU A 120 13.49 3.91 11.66
N VAL A 121 12.48 3.26 11.08
CA VAL A 121 12.66 2.34 9.94
C VAL A 121 13.32 3.04 8.76
N VAL A 122 12.86 4.24 8.41
CA VAL A 122 13.46 5.01 7.30
C VAL A 122 14.90 5.39 7.63
N ASP A 123 15.21 5.76 8.88
CA ASP A 123 16.59 6.07 9.29
C ASP A 123 17.51 4.85 9.22
N ILE A 124 17.03 3.66 9.60
CA ILE A 124 17.76 2.40 9.48
C ILE A 124 18.01 2.06 8.00
N LEU A 125 17.00 2.21 7.15
CA LEU A 125 17.11 1.92 5.71
C LEU A 125 18.11 2.83 5.01
N SER A 126 18.06 4.13 5.30
CA SER A 126 18.87 5.14 4.60
C SER A 126 20.19 5.48 5.29
N GLY A 127 20.40 5.07 6.54
CA GLY A 127 21.57 5.50 7.32
C GLY A 127 21.61 7.02 7.55
N THR A 128 20.46 7.69 7.48
CA THR A 128 20.32 9.13 7.71
C THR A 128 19.36 9.39 8.86
N THR A 129 19.49 10.53 9.53
CA THR A 129 18.61 10.91 10.64
C THR A 129 18.02 12.30 10.43
N SER A 130 16.90 12.57 11.10
CA SER A 130 16.35 13.93 11.20
C SER A 130 17.23 14.82 12.09
N GLY A 131 17.00 16.13 12.05
CA GLY A 131 17.73 17.09 12.89
C GLY A 131 17.81 18.48 12.26
N PRO A 132 18.58 19.40 12.84
CA PRO A 132 18.81 20.74 12.29
C PRO A 132 19.32 20.68 10.85
N GLU A 133 19.12 21.77 10.12
CA GLU A 133 19.63 21.93 8.76
C GLU A 133 21.12 21.62 8.67
N LEU A 134 21.53 21.12 7.50
CA LEU A 134 22.90 20.74 7.23
C LEU A 134 23.53 21.75 6.25
N PRO A 135 24.84 22.04 6.37
CA PRO A 135 25.56 22.76 5.33
C PRO A 135 25.48 22.03 3.99
N ALA A 136 25.64 22.75 2.88
CA ALA A 136 25.40 22.23 1.53
C ALA A 136 26.08 20.89 1.23
N GLY A 137 27.39 20.74 1.52
CA GLY A 137 28.12 19.50 1.25
C GLY A 137 27.55 18.27 2.00
N PRO A 138 27.51 18.28 3.34
CA PRO A 138 26.85 17.22 4.12
C PRO A 138 25.40 16.97 3.74
N PHE A 139 24.67 18.02 3.35
CA PHE A 139 23.27 17.88 2.95
C PHE A 139 23.12 17.09 1.64
N GLU A 140 23.97 17.31 0.64
CA GLU A 140 23.94 16.50 -0.60
C GLU A 140 24.21 15.02 -0.33
N THR A 141 25.18 14.69 0.53
CA THR A 141 25.41 13.30 0.96
C THR A 141 24.18 12.72 1.66
N TRP A 142 23.55 13.49 2.55
CA TRP A 142 22.32 13.10 3.24
C TRP A 142 21.18 12.84 2.24
N LYS A 143 20.98 13.72 1.25
CA LYS A 143 19.94 13.56 0.20
C LYS A 143 20.16 12.29 -0.60
N TYR A 144 21.40 12.04 -1.03
CA TYR A 144 21.76 10.84 -1.77
C TYR A 144 21.41 9.58 -0.96
N GLN A 145 21.77 9.54 0.32
CA GLN A 145 21.46 8.40 1.19
C GLN A 145 19.95 8.25 1.43
N ARG A 146 19.22 9.34 1.68
CA ARG A 146 17.75 9.32 1.88
C ARG A 146 16.98 8.77 0.67
N GLN A 147 17.54 8.88 -0.53
CA GLN A 147 16.98 8.35 -1.78
C GLN A 147 17.24 6.84 -2.02
N ILE A 148 17.84 6.11 -1.08
CA ILE A 148 18.23 4.69 -1.30
C ILE A 148 17.05 3.78 -1.64
N VAL A 149 15.89 3.99 -1.01
CA VAL A 149 14.69 3.16 -1.24
C VAL A 149 14.13 3.38 -2.64
N ASN A 150 14.19 4.61 -3.16
CA ASN A 150 13.82 4.88 -4.56
C ASN A 150 14.75 4.15 -5.53
N ARG A 151 16.07 4.21 -5.31
CA ARG A 151 17.03 3.48 -6.15
C ARG A 151 16.79 1.98 -6.13
N TYR A 152 16.42 1.42 -4.98
CA TYR A 152 16.04 0.01 -4.88
C TYR A 152 14.87 -0.31 -5.80
N TYR A 153 13.74 0.40 -5.68
CA TYR A 153 12.56 0.11 -6.51
C TYR A 153 12.80 0.37 -8.00
N GLN A 154 13.57 1.39 -8.35
CA GLN A 154 13.99 1.64 -9.73
C GLN A 154 14.85 0.50 -10.29
N SER A 155 15.72 -0.10 -9.47
CA SER A 155 16.58 -1.22 -9.87
C SER A 155 15.83 -2.50 -10.22
N LEU A 156 14.58 -2.65 -9.75
CA LEU A 156 13.73 -3.81 -10.07
C LEU A 156 13.24 -3.79 -11.53
N GLY A 157 13.31 -2.64 -12.20
CA GLY A 157 12.90 -2.50 -13.60
C GLY A 157 11.41 -2.67 -13.86
N TRP A 158 10.56 -2.56 -12.82
CA TRP A 158 9.11 -2.59 -12.98
C TRP A 158 8.60 -1.23 -13.43
N GLU A 159 7.86 -1.19 -14.54
CA GLU A 159 7.36 0.05 -15.14
C GLU A 159 6.44 0.82 -14.17
N GLU A 160 5.65 0.12 -13.34
CA GLU A 160 4.80 0.77 -12.34
C GLU A 160 5.58 1.56 -11.28
N MET A 161 6.85 1.22 -11.07
CA MET A 161 7.72 1.87 -10.08
C MET A 161 8.44 3.10 -10.63
N GLU A 162 8.37 3.39 -11.94
CA GLU A 162 9.17 4.44 -12.58
C GLU A 162 8.94 5.83 -11.95
N THR A 163 7.69 6.12 -11.58
CA THR A 163 7.28 7.46 -11.13
C THR A 163 7.04 7.55 -9.63
N ILE A 164 7.27 6.49 -8.85
CA ILE A 164 7.06 6.56 -7.41
C ILE A 164 8.09 7.48 -6.74
N ASN A 165 7.75 7.95 -5.55
CA ASN A 165 8.70 8.58 -4.65
C ASN A 165 8.47 8.05 -3.22
N VAL A 166 9.51 7.46 -2.64
CA VAL A 166 9.52 6.79 -1.35
C VAL A 166 10.79 7.19 -0.60
N CYS A 167 10.89 8.46 -0.23
CA CYS A 167 12.08 9.02 0.43
C CYS A 167 11.78 9.87 1.67
N GLN A 168 10.52 9.95 2.12
CA GLN A 168 10.13 10.71 3.30
C GLN A 168 9.61 9.83 4.41
N LYS A 169 9.91 10.24 5.65
CA LYS A 169 9.19 9.74 6.82
C LYS A 169 7.70 10.12 6.75
N THR A 170 6.89 9.45 7.56
CA THR A 170 5.51 9.87 7.82
C THR A 170 5.47 10.71 9.09
N TRP A 171 4.60 11.71 9.12
CA TRP A 171 4.61 12.76 10.14
C TRP A 171 3.22 12.98 10.73
N GLY A 172 3.15 13.34 12.01
CA GLY A 172 1.95 13.90 12.63
C GLY A 172 1.74 15.36 12.20
N ASP A 173 2.66 16.24 12.60
CA ASP A 173 2.59 17.69 12.30
C ASP A 173 3.27 18.05 10.97
N GLY A 174 4.36 17.36 10.64
CA GLY A 174 5.14 17.60 9.43
C GLY A 174 6.65 17.44 9.66
N PRO A 175 7.46 17.58 8.59
CA PRO A 175 8.91 17.53 8.70
C PRO A 175 9.49 18.84 9.27
N TYR A 176 10.60 18.74 10.00
CA TYR A 176 11.36 19.87 10.55
C TYR A 176 12.84 19.80 10.16
N GLY A 177 13.52 20.95 10.20
CA GLY A 177 14.97 21.05 9.94
C GLY A 177 15.36 20.49 8.58
N ARG A 178 16.38 19.63 8.53
CA ARG A 178 16.88 19.05 7.26
C ARG A 178 15.83 18.21 6.53
N GLU A 179 14.87 17.62 7.23
CA GLU A 179 13.76 16.89 6.61
C GLU A 179 12.87 17.88 5.85
N ARG A 180 12.57 19.05 6.44
CA ARG A 180 11.77 20.10 5.78
C ARG A 180 12.49 20.68 4.58
N ALA A 181 13.78 20.93 4.71
CA ALA A 181 14.64 21.40 3.63
C ALA A 181 14.68 20.38 2.47
N PHE A 182 14.72 19.09 2.78
CA PHE A 182 14.69 18.04 1.75
C PHE A 182 13.30 17.86 1.14
N TYR A 183 12.25 17.95 1.94
CA TYR A 183 10.86 17.85 1.49
C TYR A 183 10.57 18.83 0.34
N GLY A 184 11.23 19.99 0.35
CA GLY A 184 11.12 21.04 -0.66
C GLY A 184 9.97 22.01 -0.35
N GLU A 185 10.13 23.29 -0.68
CA GLU A 185 9.09 24.30 -0.43
C GLU A 185 7.76 23.93 -1.10
N MET A 186 7.85 23.41 -2.32
CA MET A 186 6.73 22.94 -3.15
C MET A 186 6.40 21.46 -2.94
N LEU A 187 6.97 20.84 -1.90
CA LEU A 187 6.81 19.43 -1.58
C LEU A 187 7.36 18.49 -2.67
N ASP A 188 8.42 18.92 -3.36
CA ASP A 188 9.00 18.23 -4.52
C ASP A 188 9.41 16.79 -4.22
N ASN A 189 9.89 16.54 -2.99
CA ASN A 189 10.28 15.21 -2.53
C ASN A 189 9.22 14.53 -1.68
N ARG A 190 7.96 14.98 -1.68
CA ARG A 190 6.86 14.30 -0.97
C ARG A 190 6.71 12.87 -1.48
N ASN A 191 6.41 11.92 -0.58
CA ASN A 191 6.10 10.56 -1.00
C ASN A 191 4.94 10.56 -2.00
N MET A 192 5.07 9.84 -3.10
CA MET A 192 4.06 9.75 -4.16
C MET A 192 3.99 8.31 -4.64
N LEU A 193 2.80 7.73 -4.70
CA LEU A 193 2.56 6.39 -5.24
C LEU A 193 1.40 6.41 -6.24
N SER A 194 1.27 5.32 -6.99
CA SER A 194 0.08 5.03 -7.78
C SER A 194 -0.60 3.75 -7.27
N THR A 195 -1.87 3.55 -7.62
CA THR A 195 -2.57 2.31 -7.24
C THR A 195 -2.00 1.11 -7.99
N ASN A 196 -1.47 1.27 -9.21
CA ASN A 196 -0.79 0.20 -9.93
C ASN A 196 0.55 -0.19 -9.29
N ALA A 197 1.37 0.79 -8.85
CA ALA A 197 2.61 0.50 -8.13
C ALA A 197 2.35 -0.26 -6.83
N THR A 198 1.33 0.19 -6.09
CA THR A 198 0.90 -0.46 -4.84
C THR A 198 0.38 -1.87 -5.11
N ALA A 199 -0.40 -2.07 -6.17
CA ALA A 199 -0.90 -3.37 -6.57
C ALA A 199 0.24 -4.32 -6.98
N ARG A 200 1.23 -3.84 -7.75
CA ARG A 200 2.42 -4.61 -8.13
C ARG A 200 3.20 -5.08 -6.91
N LEU A 201 3.38 -4.21 -5.92
CA LEU A 201 4.06 -4.55 -4.67
C LEU A 201 3.26 -5.57 -3.83
N LEU A 202 1.97 -5.34 -3.62
CA LEU A 202 1.14 -6.29 -2.86
C LEU A 202 1.05 -7.64 -3.58
N HIS A 203 0.96 -7.65 -4.90
CA HIS A 203 0.96 -8.87 -5.70
C HIS A 203 2.23 -9.70 -5.49
N SER A 204 3.42 -9.08 -5.43
CA SER A 204 4.66 -9.81 -5.14
C SER A 204 4.71 -10.35 -3.70
N ILE A 205 4.16 -9.61 -2.73
CA ILE A 205 4.07 -10.04 -1.33
C ILE A 205 3.16 -11.26 -1.21
N VAL A 206 1.92 -11.18 -1.70
CA VAL A 206 0.96 -12.31 -1.63
C VAL A 206 1.42 -13.49 -2.48
N GLY A 207 2.15 -13.23 -3.56
CA GLY A 207 2.78 -14.26 -4.38
C GLY A 207 3.90 -15.03 -3.68
N GLY A 208 4.40 -14.52 -2.54
CA GLY A 208 5.52 -15.12 -1.83
C GLY A 208 6.89 -14.84 -2.47
N VAL A 209 6.98 -13.86 -3.36
CA VAL A 209 8.16 -13.60 -4.21
C VAL A 209 8.73 -12.19 -4.08
N ALA A 210 8.21 -11.36 -3.15
CA ALA A 210 8.69 -9.99 -2.97
C ALA A 210 10.17 -9.91 -2.59
N VAL A 211 10.63 -10.87 -1.77
CA VAL A 211 12.02 -10.99 -1.29
C VAL A 211 12.40 -12.48 -1.27
N SER A 212 11.77 -13.22 -0.37
CA SER A 212 11.80 -14.67 -0.26
C SER A 212 10.47 -15.17 0.30
N SER A 213 10.20 -16.47 0.21
CA SER A 213 8.94 -17.05 0.72
C SER A 213 8.74 -16.74 2.20
N VAL A 214 9.77 -16.99 3.02
CA VAL A 214 9.76 -16.73 4.47
C VAL A 214 9.51 -15.25 4.77
N ARG A 215 10.25 -14.34 4.13
CA ARG A 215 10.09 -12.90 4.35
C ARG A 215 8.70 -12.42 3.92
N SER A 216 8.19 -12.92 2.80
CA SER A 216 6.85 -12.58 2.30
C SER A 216 5.77 -13.05 3.26
N GLN A 217 5.90 -14.23 3.86
CA GLN A 217 4.98 -14.71 4.89
C GLN A 217 5.04 -13.87 6.17
N SER A 218 6.23 -13.43 6.59
CA SER A 218 6.35 -12.50 7.72
C SER A 218 5.66 -11.16 7.44
N MET A 219 5.76 -10.64 6.21
CA MET A 219 5.04 -9.44 5.79
C MET A 219 3.52 -9.66 5.77
N MET A 220 3.06 -10.80 5.26
CA MET A 220 1.64 -11.19 5.31
C MET A 220 1.13 -11.25 6.75
N ALA A 221 1.89 -11.81 7.70
CA ALA A 221 1.49 -11.85 9.10
C ALA A 221 1.21 -10.43 9.68
N LEU A 222 2.05 -9.44 9.33
CA LEU A 222 1.88 -8.05 9.77
C LEU A 222 0.71 -7.32 9.08
N LEU A 223 0.27 -7.79 7.91
CA LEU A 223 -0.82 -7.20 7.14
C LEU A 223 -2.19 -7.78 7.51
N LYS A 224 -2.23 -8.94 8.17
CA LYS A 224 -3.49 -9.60 8.52
C LYS A 224 -4.35 -8.72 9.42
N ARG A 225 -5.63 -8.58 9.10
CA ARG A 225 -6.63 -7.93 9.98
C ARG A 225 -7.82 -8.86 10.22
N SER A 226 -8.50 -8.64 11.33
CA SER A 226 -9.83 -9.21 11.55
C SER A 226 -10.89 -8.32 10.90
N VAL A 227 -11.86 -8.92 10.22
CA VAL A 227 -13.07 -8.21 9.76
C VAL A 227 -14.17 -8.21 10.82
N ASN A 228 -13.99 -8.98 11.89
CA ASN A 228 -14.92 -9.03 13.02
C ASN A 228 -14.74 -7.77 13.87
N LEU A 229 -15.79 -6.93 13.92
CA LEU A 229 -15.77 -5.67 14.65
C LEU A 229 -15.51 -5.85 16.16
N ASP A 230 -15.90 -6.99 16.74
CA ASP A 230 -15.69 -7.26 18.17
C ASP A 230 -14.22 -7.54 18.51
N GLU A 231 -13.41 -7.92 17.53
CA GLU A 231 -11.97 -8.17 17.67
C GLU A 231 -11.13 -6.91 17.40
N LEU A 232 -11.75 -5.84 16.90
CA LEU A 232 -11.05 -4.60 16.63
C LEU A 232 -10.72 -3.86 17.94
N PRO A 233 -9.59 -3.13 17.99
CA PRO A 233 -9.27 -2.30 19.14
C PRO A 233 -10.40 -1.31 19.41
N LYS A 234 -10.85 -1.25 20.66
CA LYS A 234 -11.82 -0.25 21.11
C LYS A 234 -11.08 1.05 21.40
N ASP A 235 -11.74 2.18 21.17
CA ASP A 235 -11.24 3.53 21.48
C ASP A 235 -10.00 4.00 20.68
N VAL A 236 -9.78 3.44 19.48
CA VAL A 236 -8.82 3.99 18.51
C VAL A 236 -9.56 4.74 17.40
N GLU A 237 -8.96 5.81 16.89
CA GLU A 237 -9.55 6.59 15.79
C GLU A 237 -9.47 5.82 14.45
N GLU A 238 -8.42 5.01 14.28
CA GLU A 238 -8.12 4.24 13.06
C GLU A 238 -7.73 2.78 13.40
N ASP A 239 -8.68 1.85 13.28
CA ASP A 239 -8.46 0.40 13.39
C ASP A 239 -8.02 -0.26 12.05
N GLN A 240 -7.88 0.55 10.99
CA GLN A 240 -7.56 0.16 9.61
C GLN A 240 -8.60 -0.80 8.94
N VAL A 241 -9.80 -0.95 9.50
CA VAL A 241 -10.87 -1.83 9.01
C VAL A 241 -12.19 -1.07 8.91
N ALA A 242 -12.69 -0.51 10.01
CA ALA A 242 -13.94 0.22 10.08
C ALA A 242 -13.84 1.57 9.36
N GLY A 243 -14.60 1.71 8.27
CA GLY A 243 -14.52 2.86 7.38
C GLY A 243 -13.41 2.78 6.32
N PHE A 244 -12.83 1.60 6.14
CA PHE A 244 -11.91 1.22 5.07
C PHE A 244 -12.49 0.03 4.28
N LEU A 245 -11.71 -0.66 3.45
CA LEU A 245 -12.25 -1.73 2.61
C LEU A 245 -12.80 -2.89 3.44
N GLY A 246 -12.18 -3.20 4.58
CA GLY A 246 -12.62 -4.27 5.47
C GLY A 246 -14.06 -4.10 5.96
N GLY A 247 -14.51 -2.87 6.22
CA GLY A 247 -15.88 -2.59 6.68
C GLY A 247 -16.99 -2.85 5.63
N GLY A 248 -16.63 -3.13 4.38
CA GLY A 248 -17.58 -3.52 3.33
C GLY A 248 -17.67 -5.02 3.07
N LEU A 249 -16.89 -5.84 3.78
CA LEU A 249 -16.77 -7.27 3.52
C LEU A 249 -17.71 -8.12 4.40
N PRO A 250 -18.10 -9.33 3.95
CA PRO A 250 -18.73 -10.33 4.80
C PRO A 250 -17.86 -10.71 6.02
N GLU A 251 -18.47 -11.05 7.15
CA GLU A 251 -17.78 -11.39 8.41
C GLU A 251 -16.84 -12.60 8.32
N ASN A 252 -17.08 -13.53 7.39
CA ASN A 252 -16.24 -14.70 7.16
C ASN A 252 -15.06 -14.44 6.20
N SER A 253 -14.88 -13.19 5.77
CA SER A 253 -13.79 -12.81 4.86
C SER A 253 -12.43 -12.79 5.56
N GLN A 254 -11.39 -13.00 4.79
CA GLN A 254 -10.01 -12.88 5.21
C GLN A 254 -9.37 -11.70 4.48
N ILE A 255 -8.76 -10.78 5.23
CA ILE A 255 -8.14 -9.58 4.66
C ILE A 255 -6.70 -9.39 5.15
N TRP A 256 -5.84 -8.93 4.24
CA TRP A 256 -4.50 -8.46 4.50
C TRP A 256 -4.37 -7.05 3.91
N SER A 257 -4.27 -6.03 4.76
CA SER A 257 -4.42 -4.65 4.30
C SER A 257 -3.48 -3.67 4.99
N LYS A 258 -3.34 -2.51 4.35
CA LYS A 258 -2.78 -1.31 4.95
C LYS A 258 -3.64 -0.12 4.58
N ALA A 259 -4.15 0.58 5.60
CA ALA A 259 -4.85 1.84 5.42
C ALA A 259 -3.88 3.02 5.30
N GLY A 260 -4.31 4.10 4.65
CA GLY A 260 -3.60 5.37 4.60
C GLY A 260 -4.55 6.54 4.79
N TRP A 261 -4.43 7.25 5.92
CA TRP A 261 -5.33 8.34 6.25
C TRP A 261 -4.59 9.59 6.71
N THR A 262 -5.09 10.75 6.29
CA THR A 262 -4.70 12.08 6.78
C THR A 262 -5.90 13.02 6.69
N SER A 263 -5.71 14.31 7.00
CA SER A 263 -6.72 15.34 6.75
C SER A 263 -7.04 15.61 5.27
N GLN A 264 -6.22 15.09 4.34
CA GLN A 264 -6.34 15.34 2.89
C GLN A 264 -6.74 14.11 2.08
N VAL A 265 -6.46 12.91 2.58
CA VAL A 265 -6.64 11.67 1.83
C VAL A 265 -7.15 10.55 2.74
N ARG A 266 -7.89 9.60 2.16
CA ARG A 266 -8.24 8.32 2.79
C ARG A 266 -8.10 7.21 1.74
N HIS A 267 -7.27 6.24 2.05
CA HIS A 267 -6.80 5.22 1.13
C HIS A 267 -6.84 3.87 1.82
N ASP A 268 -6.91 2.81 1.02
CA ASP A 268 -6.68 1.47 1.50
C ASP A 268 -6.18 0.57 0.36
N ALA A 269 -5.40 -0.44 0.74
CA ALA A 269 -4.80 -1.40 -0.17
C ALA A 269 -4.87 -2.77 0.48
N ALA A 270 -5.59 -3.70 -0.13
CA ALA A 270 -5.93 -4.97 0.48
C ALA A 270 -5.83 -6.16 -0.49
N TYR A 271 -5.39 -7.30 0.04
CA TYR A 271 -5.67 -8.63 -0.49
C TYR A 271 -6.82 -9.26 0.29
N ILE A 272 -7.79 -9.80 -0.43
CA ILE A 272 -9.06 -10.26 0.14
C ILE A 272 -9.36 -11.67 -0.37
N GLU A 273 -9.76 -12.55 0.55
CA GLU A 273 -10.30 -13.87 0.28
C GLU A 273 -11.69 -13.97 0.92
N ILE A 274 -12.69 -14.32 0.12
CA ILE A 274 -14.05 -14.60 0.58
C ILE A 274 -14.30 -16.09 0.33
N PRO A 275 -14.88 -16.85 1.28
CA PRO A 275 -15.16 -18.27 1.06
C PRO A 275 -15.95 -18.53 -0.22
N ASP A 276 -15.56 -19.57 -0.95
CA ASP A 276 -16.16 -20.01 -2.22
C ASP A 276 -16.11 -18.98 -3.37
N GLN A 277 -15.25 -17.95 -3.25
CA GLN A 277 -15.06 -16.92 -4.26
C GLN A 277 -13.59 -16.81 -4.69
N ARG A 278 -13.36 -16.13 -5.82
CA ARG A 278 -12.00 -15.84 -6.29
C ARG A 278 -11.34 -14.79 -5.38
N PRO A 279 -10.12 -15.02 -4.89
CA PRO A 279 -9.35 -13.99 -4.20
C PRO A 279 -9.04 -12.80 -5.12
N TYR A 280 -8.81 -11.64 -4.53
CA TYR A 280 -8.51 -10.43 -5.29
C TYR A 280 -7.65 -9.42 -4.51
N LEU A 281 -6.96 -8.55 -5.25
CA LEU A 281 -6.39 -7.31 -4.72
C LEU A 281 -7.31 -6.14 -5.02
N LEU A 282 -7.52 -5.25 -4.06
CA LEU A 282 -8.22 -3.99 -4.25
C LEU A 282 -7.43 -2.85 -3.62
N ILE A 283 -7.04 -1.89 -4.45
CA ILE A 283 -6.32 -0.68 -4.03
C ILE A 283 -7.18 0.52 -4.43
N VAL A 284 -7.54 1.35 -3.47
CA VAL A 284 -8.37 2.54 -3.70
C VAL A 284 -7.75 3.75 -3.02
N PHE A 285 -7.42 4.76 -3.81
CA PHE A 285 -6.96 6.05 -3.32
C PHE A 285 -8.06 7.10 -3.51
N THR A 286 -8.45 7.80 -2.44
CA THR A 286 -9.34 8.96 -2.50
C THR A 286 -8.67 10.24 -2.00
N GLU A 287 -8.92 11.36 -2.69
CA GLU A 287 -8.31 12.66 -2.42
C GLU A 287 -9.34 13.74 -2.09
N GLY A 288 -8.96 14.68 -1.22
CA GLY A 288 -9.76 15.83 -0.84
C GLY A 288 -10.30 15.72 0.58
N LYS A 289 -10.40 16.88 1.27
CA LYS A 289 -10.78 16.97 2.69
C LYS A 289 -12.13 16.33 3.01
N ALA A 290 -13.09 16.37 2.08
CA ALA A 290 -14.38 15.71 2.25
C ALA A 290 -14.22 14.18 2.25
N GLN A 291 -13.45 13.64 1.31
CA GLN A 291 -13.26 12.19 1.16
C GLN A 291 -12.39 11.63 2.28
N ALA A 292 -11.40 12.40 2.73
CA ALA A 292 -10.59 12.09 3.91
C ALA A 292 -11.42 11.84 5.18
N LYS A 293 -12.53 12.57 5.34
CA LYS A 293 -13.48 12.42 6.46
C LYS A 293 -14.54 11.34 6.23
N SER A 294 -14.75 10.90 4.99
CA SER A 294 -15.77 9.91 4.68
C SER A 294 -15.35 8.52 5.14
N ARG A 295 -16.08 7.96 6.11
CA ARG A 295 -15.93 6.56 6.53
C ARG A 295 -16.81 5.60 5.70
N GLU A 296 -17.41 6.07 4.61
CA GLU A 296 -18.42 5.29 3.88
C GLU A 296 -17.97 4.90 2.46
N ILE A 297 -17.18 5.74 1.79
CA ILE A 297 -16.80 5.54 0.38
C ILE A 297 -16.03 4.22 0.19
N LEU A 298 -15.00 3.97 1.01
CA LEU A 298 -14.19 2.75 0.89
C LEU A 298 -14.99 1.48 1.20
N PRO A 299 -15.76 1.38 2.32
CA PRO A 299 -16.66 0.25 2.53
C PRO A 299 -17.65 0.03 1.40
N PHE A 300 -18.24 1.10 0.85
CA PHE A 300 -19.19 0.99 -0.26
C PHE A 300 -18.54 0.38 -1.50
N ILE A 301 -17.36 0.87 -1.90
CA ILE A 301 -16.62 0.32 -3.03
C ILE A 301 -16.27 -1.15 -2.76
N SER A 302 -15.76 -1.47 -1.57
CA SER A 302 -15.40 -2.83 -1.19
C SER A 302 -16.56 -3.80 -1.30
N LYS A 303 -17.73 -3.42 -0.77
CA LYS A 303 -18.97 -4.20 -0.87
C LYS A 303 -19.36 -4.44 -2.34
N LYS A 304 -19.31 -3.39 -3.17
CA LYS A 304 -19.64 -3.51 -4.60
C LYS A 304 -18.67 -4.42 -5.35
N VAL A 305 -17.39 -4.40 -5.00
CA VAL A 305 -16.39 -5.32 -5.55
C VAL A 305 -16.66 -6.75 -5.09
N ALA A 306 -16.96 -6.98 -3.81
CA ALA A 306 -17.31 -8.31 -3.29
C ALA A 306 -18.57 -8.88 -3.97
N ASP A 307 -19.62 -8.06 -4.14
CA ASP A 307 -20.82 -8.44 -4.89
C ASP A 307 -20.49 -8.82 -6.34
N ALA A 308 -19.59 -8.06 -6.99
CA ALA A 308 -19.16 -8.33 -8.37
C ALA A 308 -18.34 -9.61 -8.49
N ILE A 309 -17.44 -9.91 -7.53
CA ILE A 309 -16.66 -11.16 -7.49
C ILE A 309 -17.57 -12.38 -7.44
N ALA A 310 -18.67 -12.32 -6.70
CA ALA A 310 -19.65 -13.41 -6.61
C ALA A 310 -20.34 -13.74 -7.96
N THR A 311 -20.23 -12.86 -8.96
CA THR A 311 -20.76 -13.06 -10.31
C THR A 311 -19.73 -13.58 -11.32
N LEU A 312 -18.46 -13.71 -10.92
CA LEU A 312 -17.36 -14.15 -11.79
C LEU A 312 -17.26 -15.68 -11.85
#